data_AF-A0A097IIH7-F1
#
_entry.id   AF-A0A097IIH7-F1
#
_cell.length_a   1.000
_cell.length_b   1.000
_cell.length_c   1.000
_cell.angle_alpha   90.00
_cell.angle_beta   90.00
_cell.angle_gamma   90.00
#
_symmetry.space_group_name_H-M   'P 1'
#
loop_
_entity.id
_entity.type
_entity.pdbx_description
1 polymer ?
#
loop_
_entity_poly.entity_id
_entity_poly.type
_entity_poly.pdbx_seq_one_letter_code
_entity_poly.pdbx_strand_id
1 'polypeptide(L)'
;MAYVLIALAILALIGAAALWRLDAQTRRPAAPQPVAPAPEAAETTVEGPEEDPAEEEPVYAEVVEEPELPAEPEVQEAPAETPETPAIPEPEPRPEPVRPATAHRSSGLQLPGSTRRERKAWAEERGFEFIRSDDYLVDEWARGAAAGGAAAKDIVSGWAYRHEMLLMDLGGTNVMAMRTGAASDVVADFRRGVVSDSGTAEPTDLVEVEQVGDFTAFGTDAGAVQRLIDIRVHTALDLMPSPVTAVWMESDWVLAQTARGSTAEDWEGMLAPLALLADAARVLPPRSRSGLSLRVEDFVPSRRMPAAPTRELVPPIPEEHEAREAVDIPPVLRPEEPLELPTRHAARGRGVVEPRSIGGDEIDPIADGAPIAHDDSIRVLRTTEARPTIFDDGEAADER
;
A
#
# COMPACT_ATOMS: atom_id res chain seq x y z
N MET A 1 36.37 0.65 -57.10
CA MET A 1 36.08 1.06 -55.71
C MET A 1 35.26 2.35 -55.65
N ALA A 2 35.65 3.47 -56.30
CA ALA A 2 34.90 4.73 -56.21
C ALA A 2 33.45 4.67 -56.74
N TYR A 3 33.19 3.98 -57.85
CA TYR A 3 31.83 3.85 -58.42
C TYR A 3 30.86 3.05 -57.54
N VAL A 4 31.35 2.12 -56.73
CA VAL A 4 30.52 1.32 -55.81
C VAL A 4 30.07 2.18 -54.62
N LEU A 5 30.96 3.04 -54.11
CA LEU A 5 30.61 3.98 -53.03
C LEU A 5 29.61 5.03 -53.49
N ILE A 6 29.73 5.52 -54.74
CA ILE A 6 28.76 6.45 -55.33
C ILE A 6 27.40 5.78 -55.51
N ALA A 7 27.35 4.52 -55.99
CA ALA A 7 26.10 3.77 -56.13
C ALA A 7 25.40 3.54 -54.77
N LEU A 8 26.16 3.21 -53.73
CA LEU A 8 25.63 3.05 -52.38
C LEU A 8 25.12 4.38 -51.78
N ALA A 9 25.82 5.49 -52.03
CA ALA A 9 25.37 6.81 -51.58
C ALA A 9 24.06 7.23 -52.26
N ILE A 10 23.89 6.93 -53.55
CA ILE A 10 22.65 7.19 -54.29
C ILE A 10 21.50 6.34 -53.74
N LEU A 11 21.74 5.05 -53.48
CA LEU A 11 20.73 4.17 -52.86
C LEU A 11 20.31 4.64 -51.46
N ALA A 12 21.25 5.11 -50.65
CA ALA A 12 20.96 5.68 -49.34
C ALA A 12 20.12 6.96 -49.43
N LEU A 13 20.42 7.85 -50.39
CA LEU A 13 19.64 9.06 -50.64
C LEU A 13 18.21 8.75 -51.10
N ILE A 14 18.03 7.75 -51.95
CA ILE A 14 16.70 7.30 -52.40
C ILE A 14 15.91 6.72 -51.22
N GLY A 15 16.55 5.91 -50.37
CA GLY A 15 15.93 5.37 -49.16
C GLY A 15 15.49 6.46 -48.18
N ALA A 16 16.34 7.47 -47.95
CA ALA A 16 16.02 8.61 -47.09
C ALA A 16 14.85 9.44 -47.65
N ALA A 17 14.80 9.67 -48.97
CA ALA A 17 13.70 10.38 -49.61
C ALA A 17 12.36 9.60 -49.55
N ALA A 18 12.41 8.27 -49.65
CA ALA A 18 11.23 7.42 -49.50
C ALA A 18 10.68 7.46 -48.07
N LEU A 19 11.56 7.34 -47.06
CA LEU A 19 11.20 7.46 -45.65
C LEU A 19 10.61 8.84 -45.32
N TRP A 20 11.21 9.92 -45.85
CA TRP A 20 10.70 11.27 -45.65
C TRP A 20 9.31 11.47 -46.27
N ARG A 21 9.02 10.88 -47.44
CA ARG A 21 7.68 10.94 -48.03
C ARG A 21 6.63 10.16 -47.25
N LEU A 22 7.00 9.01 -46.67
CA LEU A 22 6.11 8.22 -45.82
C LEU A 22 5.77 8.99 -44.53
N ASP A 23 6.78 9.61 -43.89
CA ASP A 23 6.59 10.46 -42.70
C ASP A 23 5.77 11.73 -43.02
N ALA A 24 5.93 12.31 -44.22
CA ALA A 24 5.12 13.44 -44.65
C ALA A 24 3.64 13.07 -44.93
N GLN A 25 3.35 11.80 -45.23
CA GLN A 25 1.98 11.31 -45.41
C GLN A 25 1.29 11.05 -44.08
N THR A 26 2.00 10.52 -43.08
CA THR A 26 1.45 10.27 -41.74
C THR A 26 1.20 11.57 -40.98
N ARG A 27 1.98 12.62 -41.24
CA ARG A 27 1.82 13.95 -40.60
C ARG A 27 0.80 14.87 -41.27
N ARG A 28 0.03 14.40 -42.27
CA ARG A 28 -1.06 15.22 -42.82
C ARG A 28 -2.17 15.36 -41.77
N PRO A 29 -2.46 16.58 -41.26
CA PRO A 29 -3.59 16.76 -40.37
C PRO A 29 -4.88 16.44 -41.15
N ALA A 30 -5.76 15.66 -40.52
CA ALA A 30 -7.08 15.36 -41.05
C ALA A 30 -7.82 16.68 -41.34
N ALA A 31 -8.32 16.84 -42.56
CA ALA A 31 -9.16 17.96 -42.91
C ALA A 31 -10.41 17.96 -42.02
N PRO A 32 -10.87 19.12 -41.51
CA PRO A 32 -12.07 19.18 -40.68
C PRO A 32 -13.28 18.70 -41.49
N GLN A 33 -13.93 17.65 -41.01
CA GLN A 33 -15.18 17.16 -41.57
C GLN A 33 -16.29 18.19 -41.30
N PRO A 34 -17.14 18.51 -42.29
CA PRO A 34 -18.28 19.39 -42.07
C PRO A 34 -19.32 18.68 -41.17
N VAL A 35 -19.61 19.30 -40.03
CA VAL A 35 -20.65 18.87 -39.09
C VAL A 35 -22.01 19.00 -39.76
N ALA A 36 -22.71 17.88 -39.93
CA ALA A 36 -24.11 17.88 -40.34
C ALA A 36 -25.00 18.30 -39.16
N PRO A 37 -26.07 19.10 -39.37
CA PRO A 37 -26.95 19.56 -38.31
C PRO A 37 -27.79 18.41 -37.74
N ALA A 38 -27.97 18.44 -36.42
CA ALA A 38 -28.76 17.49 -35.65
C ALA A 38 -30.25 17.48 -36.07
N PRO A 39 -30.91 16.31 -36.15
CA PRO A 39 -32.36 16.27 -36.27
C PRO A 39 -33.02 16.45 -34.90
N GLU A 40 -34.07 17.25 -34.99
CA GLU A 40 -35.03 17.74 -34.01
C GLU A 40 -35.76 16.61 -33.26
N ALA A 41 -36.15 16.90 -32.02
CA ALA A 41 -36.80 16.00 -31.09
C ALA A 41 -38.10 15.40 -31.64
N ALA A 42 -38.21 14.07 -31.57
CA ALA A 42 -39.48 13.37 -31.64
C ALA A 42 -39.78 12.81 -30.26
N GLU A 43 -40.80 13.38 -29.61
CA GLU A 43 -41.42 12.85 -28.40
C GLU A 43 -41.90 11.43 -28.68
N THR A 44 -41.34 10.46 -27.95
CA THR A 44 -41.87 9.09 -27.94
C THR A 44 -42.43 8.84 -26.54
N THR A 45 -43.75 8.69 -26.51
CA THR A 45 -44.58 8.24 -25.39
C THR A 45 -43.96 7.00 -24.73
N VAL A 46 -43.66 7.08 -23.44
CA VAL A 46 -43.27 5.92 -22.63
C VAL A 46 -44.56 5.24 -22.16
N GLU A 47 -44.90 4.12 -22.81
CA GLU A 47 -45.75 3.08 -22.23
C GLU A 47 -44.99 2.42 -21.07
N GLY A 48 -45.65 2.29 -19.92
CA GLY A 48 -45.07 1.70 -18.72
C GLY A 48 -44.83 0.19 -18.86
N PRO A 49 -43.88 -0.41 -18.12
CA PRO A 49 -43.77 -1.85 -18.06
C PRO A 49 -44.82 -2.41 -17.08
N GLU A 50 -45.69 -3.28 -17.60
CA GLU A 50 -46.37 -4.32 -16.83
C GLU A 50 -45.37 -5.41 -16.40
N GLU A 51 -45.47 -5.75 -15.11
CA GLU A 51 -45.26 -7.04 -14.44
C GLU A 51 -43.91 -7.79 -14.54
N ASP A 52 -43.33 -8.07 -13.36
CA ASP A 52 -42.80 -9.41 -13.05
C ASP A 52 -43.12 -9.73 -11.57
N PRO A 53 -43.54 -10.98 -11.24
CA PRO A 53 -44.08 -11.33 -9.94
C PRO A 53 -42.97 -11.72 -8.94
N ALA A 54 -43.37 -11.64 -7.67
CA ALA A 54 -42.65 -11.95 -6.45
C ALA A 54 -41.60 -13.09 -6.55
N GLU A 55 -40.40 -12.78 -6.05
CA GLU A 55 -39.33 -13.70 -5.71
C GLU A 55 -39.83 -14.75 -4.70
N GLU A 56 -39.80 -16.03 -5.07
CA GLU A 56 -39.97 -17.16 -4.16
C GLU A 56 -38.64 -17.42 -3.44
N GLU A 57 -38.63 -17.31 -2.11
CA GLU A 57 -37.49 -17.69 -1.28
C GLU A 57 -37.28 -19.22 -1.29
N PRO A 58 -36.04 -19.73 -1.50
CA PRO A 58 -35.78 -21.14 -1.32
C PRO A 58 -35.70 -21.49 0.17
N VAL A 59 -36.66 -22.31 0.59
CA VAL A 59 -36.75 -23.00 1.87
C VAL A 59 -35.48 -23.80 2.15
N TYR A 60 -34.89 -23.57 3.33
CA TYR A 60 -33.79 -24.34 3.88
C TYR A 60 -34.26 -25.77 4.18
N ALA A 61 -33.77 -26.74 3.41
CA ALA A 61 -33.92 -28.15 3.74
C ALA A 61 -32.75 -28.58 4.63
N GLU A 62 -33.06 -28.79 5.90
CA GLU A 62 -32.23 -29.43 6.90
C GLU A 62 -32.07 -30.92 6.53
N VAL A 63 -30.84 -31.36 6.23
CA VAL A 63 -30.48 -32.80 6.22
C VAL A 63 -29.18 -32.95 6.97
N VAL A 64 -29.33 -33.58 8.14
CA VAL A 64 -28.28 -34.11 9.01
C VAL A 64 -27.68 -35.35 8.35
N GLU A 65 -26.36 -35.42 8.22
CA GLU A 65 -25.64 -36.68 8.26
C GLU A 65 -24.20 -36.43 8.75
N GLU A 66 -23.92 -36.92 9.95
CA GLU A 66 -22.66 -36.88 10.67
C GLU A 66 -21.80 -38.09 10.21
N PRO A 67 -20.56 -37.90 9.73
CA PRO A 67 -19.72 -39.04 9.40
C PRO A 67 -19.03 -39.59 10.65
N GLU A 68 -19.36 -40.84 10.99
CA GLU A 68 -18.76 -41.63 12.06
C GLU A 68 -17.22 -41.78 11.90
N LEU A 69 -16.50 -41.56 12.99
CA LEU A 69 -15.06 -41.77 13.14
C LEU A 69 -14.72 -43.27 13.09
N PRO A 70 -13.71 -43.72 12.31
CA PRO A 70 -13.23 -45.09 12.41
C PRO A 70 -12.36 -45.29 13.66
N ALA A 71 -12.62 -46.41 14.33
CA ALA A 71 -11.99 -46.84 15.57
C ALA A 71 -10.49 -47.15 15.43
N GLU A 72 -9.75 -46.79 16.47
CA GLU A 72 -8.34 -47.07 16.71
C GLU A 72 -8.14 -48.58 17.01
N PRO A 73 -7.15 -49.29 16.40
CA PRO A 73 -6.92 -50.68 16.73
C PRO A 73 -6.06 -50.83 18.00
N GLU A 74 -6.54 -51.67 18.92
CA GLU A 74 -5.86 -52.11 20.13
C GLU A 74 -4.49 -52.75 19.84
N VAL A 75 -3.45 -52.23 20.48
CA VAL A 75 -2.10 -52.79 20.48
C VAL A 75 -2.02 -53.89 21.55
N GLN A 76 -1.69 -55.11 21.12
CA GLN A 76 -1.48 -56.27 21.99
C GLN A 76 -0.09 -56.20 22.66
N GLU A 77 -0.03 -56.47 23.97
CA GLU A 77 1.19 -56.55 24.77
C GLU A 77 1.99 -57.86 24.57
N ALA A 78 3.30 -57.70 24.28
CA ALA A 78 4.52 -58.32 24.87
C ALA A 78 4.63 -59.88 25.02
N PRO A 79 5.84 -60.52 24.94
CA PRO A 79 6.92 -60.28 25.92
C PRO A 79 8.41 -60.43 25.50
N ALA A 80 9.22 -59.59 26.17
CA ALA A 80 10.54 -59.76 26.82
C ALA A 80 11.74 -60.49 26.14
N GLU A 81 12.90 -59.81 26.09
CA GLU A 81 14.14 -60.08 26.89
C GLU A 81 15.35 -59.27 26.34
N THR A 82 15.87 -58.28 27.08
CA THR A 82 17.13 -58.28 27.89
C THR A 82 18.17 -57.30 27.27
N PRO A 83 18.92 -56.51 28.08
CA PRO A 83 19.40 -55.18 27.66
C PRO A 83 20.84 -55.19 27.13
N GLU A 84 21.08 -54.50 26.02
CA GLU A 84 22.44 -54.13 25.60
C GLU A 84 22.73 -52.65 25.91
N THR A 85 23.84 -52.47 26.60
CA THR A 85 24.62 -51.27 26.94
C THR A 85 24.44 -50.06 25.99
N PRO A 86 24.34 -48.82 26.51
CA PRO A 86 24.11 -47.64 25.68
C PRO A 86 25.35 -47.30 24.86
N ALA A 87 25.22 -47.37 23.53
CA ALA A 87 26.14 -46.71 22.62
C ALA A 87 25.82 -45.20 22.62
N ILE A 88 26.84 -44.38 22.88
CA ILE A 88 26.78 -42.93 22.76
C ILE A 88 26.49 -42.59 21.29
N PRO A 89 25.38 -41.90 20.95
CA PRO A 89 25.16 -41.47 19.58
C PRO A 89 26.14 -40.36 19.23
N GLU A 90 26.86 -40.58 18.13
CA GLU A 90 27.67 -39.60 17.41
C GLU A 90 26.78 -38.41 16.99
N PRO A 91 27.25 -37.15 17.09
CA PRO A 91 26.38 -35.99 16.85
C PRO A 91 25.98 -35.94 15.37
N GLU A 92 24.67 -35.94 15.12
CA GLU A 92 24.11 -35.73 13.77
C GLU A 92 24.60 -34.38 13.20
N PRO A 93 25.03 -34.34 11.92
CA PRO A 93 25.41 -33.09 11.30
C PRO A 93 24.19 -32.19 11.12
N ARG A 94 24.30 -30.98 11.67
CA ARG A 94 23.34 -29.88 11.53
C ARG A 94 22.91 -29.72 10.06
N PRO A 95 21.61 -29.62 9.75
CA PRO A 95 21.15 -29.46 8.38
C PRO A 95 21.70 -28.15 7.79
N GLU A 96 22.38 -28.25 6.66
CA GLU A 96 22.84 -27.09 5.89
C GLU A 96 21.63 -26.31 5.35
N PRO A 97 21.72 -24.97 5.29
CA PRO A 97 20.65 -24.16 4.72
C PRO A 97 20.47 -24.51 3.24
N VAL A 98 19.25 -24.95 2.90
CA VAL A 98 18.82 -25.19 1.52
C VAL A 98 19.00 -23.89 0.74
N ARG A 99 19.98 -23.87 -0.17
CA ARG A 99 20.14 -22.77 -1.13
C ARG A 99 18.93 -22.84 -2.08
N PRO A 100 18.27 -21.71 -2.39
CA PRO A 100 17.17 -21.73 -3.35
C PRO A 100 17.71 -22.25 -4.69
N ALA A 101 16.99 -23.22 -5.26
CA ALA A 101 17.32 -23.80 -6.54
C ALA A 101 17.42 -22.68 -7.59
N THR A 102 18.60 -22.49 -8.16
CA THR A 102 18.79 -21.60 -9.30
C THR A 102 17.98 -22.16 -10.47
N ALA A 103 16.84 -21.54 -10.78
CA ALA A 103 16.07 -21.83 -11.97
C ALA A 103 16.98 -21.70 -13.19
N HIS A 104 17.14 -22.80 -13.94
CA HIS A 104 17.87 -22.83 -15.19
C HIS A 104 17.10 -22.02 -16.22
N ARG A 105 17.35 -20.70 -16.30
CA ARG A 105 16.85 -19.90 -17.41
C ARG A 105 17.55 -20.36 -18.68
N SER A 106 16.85 -21.13 -19.50
CA SER A 106 17.32 -21.46 -20.83
C SER A 106 17.40 -20.15 -21.62
N SER A 107 18.61 -19.58 -21.69
CA SER A 107 18.99 -18.55 -22.65
C SER A 107 19.03 -19.18 -24.05
N GLY A 108 17.86 -19.63 -24.52
CA GLY A 108 17.66 -20.11 -25.87
C GLY A 108 17.43 -18.91 -26.78
N LEU A 109 18.06 -18.93 -27.94
CA LEU A 109 17.85 -17.97 -29.02
C LEU A 109 16.34 -17.87 -29.33
N GLN A 110 15.66 -16.85 -28.80
CA GLN A 110 14.23 -16.67 -29.02
C GLN A 110 14.02 -16.35 -30.51
N LEU A 111 13.39 -17.27 -31.23
CA LEU A 111 13.03 -17.07 -32.62
C LEU A 111 12.05 -15.90 -32.72
N PRO A 112 12.16 -15.02 -33.74
CA PRO A 112 11.22 -13.92 -33.92
C PRO A 112 9.77 -14.43 -33.92
N GLY A 113 8.97 -13.97 -32.95
CA GLY A 113 7.57 -14.35 -32.80
C GLY A 113 7.29 -15.63 -31.99
N SER A 114 8.29 -16.24 -31.33
CA SER A 114 8.06 -17.33 -30.38
C SER A 114 7.20 -16.87 -29.19
N THR A 115 7.51 -15.69 -28.65
CA THR A 115 6.79 -15.06 -27.53
C THR A 115 5.30 -14.83 -27.85
N ARG A 116 4.99 -14.40 -29.07
CA ARG A 116 3.61 -14.21 -29.55
C ARG A 116 2.83 -15.52 -29.58
N ARG A 117 3.45 -16.61 -30.04
CA ARG A 117 2.80 -17.93 -30.10
C ARG A 117 2.56 -18.49 -28.71
N GLU A 118 3.56 -18.37 -27.84
CA GLU A 118 3.48 -18.75 -26.43
C GLU A 118 2.37 -17.97 -25.71
N ARG A 119 2.32 -16.65 -25.90
CA ARG A 119 1.26 -15.80 -25.34
C ARG A 119 -0.13 -16.17 -25.82
N LYS A 120 -0.27 -16.46 -27.12
CA LYS A 120 -1.55 -16.93 -27.67
C LYS A 120 -1.96 -18.28 -27.07
N ALA A 121 -1.02 -19.22 -26.92
CA ALA A 121 -1.29 -20.53 -26.34
C ALA A 121 -1.69 -20.42 -24.86
N TRP A 122 -0.98 -19.60 -24.08
CA TRP A 122 -1.31 -19.31 -22.69
C TRP A 122 -2.71 -18.66 -22.55
N ALA A 123 -3.05 -17.73 -23.43
CA ALA A 123 -4.38 -17.12 -23.47
C ALA A 123 -5.47 -18.17 -23.73
N GLU A 124 -5.26 -19.05 -24.70
CA GLU A 124 -6.21 -20.12 -25.05
C GLU A 124 -6.40 -21.12 -23.90
N GLU A 125 -5.32 -21.52 -23.22
CA GLU A 125 -5.37 -22.40 -22.04
C GLU A 125 -6.20 -21.79 -20.90
N ARG A 126 -6.15 -20.46 -20.77
CA ARG A 126 -6.90 -19.70 -19.76
C ARG A 126 -8.31 -19.33 -20.15
N GLY A 127 -8.69 -19.52 -21.41
CA GLY A 127 -9.94 -18.97 -21.95
C GLY A 127 -9.93 -17.44 -22.03
N PHE A 128 -8.74 -16.82 -22.12
CA PHE A 128 -8.58 -15.39 -22.36
C PHE A 128 -8.64 -15.08 -23.86
N GLU A 129 -9.01 -13.84 -24.17
CA GLU A 129 -9.07 -13.35 -25.54
C GLU A 129 -7.70 -12.83 -25.99
N PHE A 130 -7.36 -13.04 -27.26
CA PHE A 130 -6.12 -12.54 -27.86
C PHE A 130 -6.40 -11.59 -29.01
N ILE A 131 -5.89 -10.36 -28.90
CA ILE A 131 -5.98 -9.29 -29.89
C ILE A 131 -4.57 -8.95 -30.39
N ARG A 132 -4.43 -8.75 -31.70
CA ARG A 132 -3.10 -8.56 -32.29
C ARG A 132 -2.46 -7.22 -31.94
N SER A 133 -3.25 -6.15 -31.92
CA SER A 133 -2.77 -4.80 -31.65
C SER A 133 -3.95 -3.89 -31.36
N ASP A 134 -3.72 -2.90 -30.51
CA ASP A 134 -4.63 -1.80 -30.22
C ASP A 134 -3.80 -0.52 -30.07
N ASP A 135 -4.12 0.48 -30.89
CA ASP A 135 -3.40 1.74 -30.93
C ASP A 135 -3.90 2.72 -29.85
N TYR A 136 -5.11 2.52 -29.31
CA TYR A 136 -5.74 3.44 -28.34
C TYR A 136 -5.49 3.02 -26.89
N LEU A 137 -5.18 1.76 -26.64
CA LEU A 137 -5.01 1.21 -25.29
C LEU A 137 -3.88 1.90 -24.51
N VAL A 138 -2.86 2.40 -25.19
CA VAL A 138 -1.70 3.06 -24.57
C VAL A 138 -2.05 4.43 -24.00
N ASP A 139 -3.10 5.08 -24.53
CA ASP A 139 -3.53 6.40 -24.07
C ASP A 139 -4.08 6.38 -22.63
N GLU A 140 -4.30 5.19 -22.05
CA GLU A 140 -4.74 5.02 -20.66
C GLU A 140 -3.61 5.21 -19.62
N TRP A 141 -2.34 5.12 -20.05
CA TRP A 141 -1.18 5.14 -19.15
C TRP A 141 -0.09 6.09 -19.64
N ALA A 142 0.45 6.92 -18.75
CA ALA A 142 1.51 7.86 -19.10
C ALA A 142 2.90 7.41 -18.61
N ARG A 143 3.01 6.34 -17.82
CA ARG A 143 4.24 5.97 -17.10
C ARG A 143 4.80 4.59 -17.47
N GLY A 144 5.99 4.31 -16.95
CA GLY A 144 6.71 3.07 -17.19
C GLY A 144 6.97 2.83 -18.66
N ALA A 145 6.73 1.61 -19.13
CA ALA A 145 6.88 1.26 -20.55
C ALA A 145 5.89 2.01 -21.47
N ALA A 146 4.77 2.53 -20.95
CA ALA A 146 3.80 3.29 -21.72
C ALA A 146 4.25 4.74 -22.02
N ALA A 147 5.21 5.28 -21.25
CA ALA A 147 5.72 6.64 -21.44
C ALA A 147 6.30 6.90 -22.84
N GLY A 148 6.70 5.84 -23.56
CA GLY A 148 7.20 5.92 -24.93
C GLY A 148 6.12 6.04 -26.02
N GLY A 149 4.83 5.95 -25.68
CA GLY A 149 3.70 6.06 -26.64
C GLY A 149 3.69 4.95 -27.70
N ALA A 150 4.33 3.81 -27.45
CA ALA A 150 4.41 2.72 -28.40
C ALA A 150 3.12 1.90 -28.38
N ALA A 151 2.45 1.76 -29.54
CA ALA A 151 1.21 0.99 -29.70
C ALA A 151 1.27 -0.41 -29.06
N ALA A 152 0.19 -0.81 -28.40
CA ALA A 152 0.08 -2.09 -27.73
C ALA A 152 -0.05 -3.23 -28.73
N LYS A 153 0.74 -4.29 -28.55
CA LYS A 153 0.78 -5.46 -29.43
C LYS A 153 0.63 -6.75 -28.67
N ASP A 154 0.11 -7.77 -29.36
CA ASP A 154 -0.05 -9.13 -28.87
C ASP A 154 -0.72 -9.12 -27.48
N ILE A 155 -1.91 -8.52 -27.44
CA ILE A 155 -2.69 -8.22 -26.26
C ILE A 155 -3.50 -9.46 -25.89
N VAL A 156 -3.45 -9.84 -24.62
CA VAL A 156 -4.33 -10.82 -24.02
C VAL A 156 -5.23 -10.09 -23.04
N SER A 157 -6.53 -10.30 -23.13
CA SER A 157 -7.53 -9.74 -22.23
C SER A 157 -8.32 -10.84 -21.55
N GLY A 158 -8.60 -10.67 -20.26
CA GLY A 158 -9.33 -11.66 -19.49
C GLY A 158 -9.65 -11.20 -18.07
N TRP A 159 -10.14 -12.13 -17.26
CA TRP A 159 -10.43 -11.90 -15.85
C TRP A 159 -9.62 -12.86 -15.00
N ALA A 160 -8.85 -12.32 -14.05
CA ALA A 160 -8.08 -13.09 -13.09
C ALA A 160 -8.29 -12.53 -11.69
N TYR A 161 -8.54 -13.39 -10.71
CA TYR A 161 -8.76 -12.99 -9.32
C TYR A 161 -9.82 -11.88 -9.13
N ARG A 162 -10.86 -11.86 -9.98
CA ARG A 162 -11.94 -10.84 -10.02
C ARG A 162 -11.52 -9.45 -10.54
N HIS A 163 -10.33 -9.34 -11.12
CA HIS A 163 -9.87 -8.14 -11.80
C HIS A 163 -9.85 -8.38 -13.31
N GLU A 164 -10.23 -7.36 -14.06
CA GLU A 164 -9.92 -7.28 -15.49
C GLU A 164 -8.39 -7.21 -15.65
N MET A 165 -7.84 -8.08 -16.49
CA MET A 165 -6.41 -8.24 -16.69
C MET A 165 -6.07 -8.13 -18.17
N LEU A 166 -5.00 -7.39 -18.45
CA LEU A 166 -4.43 -7.23 -19.78
C LEU A 166 -2.96 -7.63 -19.75
N LEU A 167 -2.49 -8.37 -20.75
CA LEU A 167 -1.07 -8.69 -20.93
C LEU A 167 -0.67 -8.33 -22.36
N MET A 168 0.34 -7.50 -22.53
CA MET A 168 0.72 -6.97 -23.85
C MET A 168 2.21 -6.68 -23.98
N ASP A 169 2.62 -6.37 -25.20
CA ASP A 169 3.94 -5.82 -25.51
C ASP A 169 3.83 -4.33 -25.84
N LEU A 170 4.49 -3.49 -25.04
CA LEU A 170 4.65 -2.05 -25.23
C LEU A 170 6.10 -1.76 -25.64
N GLY A 171 6.32 -1.46 -26.91
CA GLY A 171 7.65 -1.06 -27.40
C GLY A 171 8.76 -2.11 -27.23
N GLY A 172 8.43 -3.39 -27.17
CA GLY A 172 9.38 -4.48 -26.90
C GLY A 172 9.55 -4.82 -25.41
N THR A 173 8.71 -4.25 -24.55
CA THR A 173 8.64 -4.51 -23.10
C THR A 173 7.31 -5.17 -22.79
N ASN A 174 7.36 -6.31 -22.10
CA ASN A 174 6.15 -7.03 -21.72
C ASN A 174 5.56 -6.43 -20.44
N VAL A 175 4.29 -6.07 -20.51
CA VAL A 175 3.53 -5.40 -19.45
C VAL A 175 2.24 -6.16 -19.18
N MET A 176 1.98 -6.44 -17.92
CA MET A 176 0.69 -6.93 -17.44
C MET A 176 0.02 -5.83 -16.62
N ALA A 177 -1.26 -5.58 -16.87
CA ALA A 177 -2.09 -4.62 -16.15
C ALA A 177 -3.29 -5.33 -15.50
N MET A 178 -3.68 -4.90 -14.31
CA MET A 178 -4.89 -5.33 -13.63
C MET A 178 -5.69 -4.12 -13.14
N ARG A 179 -7.01 -4.20 -13.30
CA ARG A 179 -7.89 -3.10 -12.94
C ARG A 179 -8.15 -3.08 -11.43
N THR A 180 -7.93 -1.94 -10.80
CA THR A 180 -8.09 -1.74 -9.34
C THR A 180 -9.55 -1.54 -8.94
N GLY A 181 -10.38 -1.03 -9.85
CA GLY A 181 -11.79 -0.71 -9.64
C GLY A 181 -12.06 0.69 -9.08
N ALA A 182 -11.03 1.47 -8.74
CA ALA A 182 -11.16 2.85 -8.29
C ALA A 182 -9.99 3.69 -8.82
N ALA A 183 -10.28 4.78 -9.52
CA ALA A 183 -9.24 5.64 -10.05
C ALA A 183 -8.62 6.53 -8.95
N SER A 184 -7.30 6.68 -8.96
CA SER A 184 -6.56 7.65 -8.14
C SER A 184 -5.75 8.63 -9.00
N ASP A 185 -5.55 9.85 -8.49
CA ASP A 185 -4.60 10.83 -9.05
C ASP A 185 -3.19 10.62 -8.47
N VAL A 186 -3.07 9.83 -7.39
CA VAL A 186 -1.78 9.45 -6.82
C VAL A 186 -1.19 8.33 -7.64
N VAL A 187 0.08 8.48 -8.00
CA VAL A 187 0.87 7.43 -8.63
C VAL A 187 1.81 6.85 -7.59
N ALA A 188 1.83 5.53 -7.49
CA ALA A 188 2.84 4.77 -6.75
C ALA A 188 3.66 3.98 -7.76
N ASP A 189 4.99 4.02 -7.69
CA ASP A 189 5.91 3.34 -8.60
C ASP A 189 6.96 2.59 -7.79
N PHE A 190 7.06 1.28 -7.99
CA PHE A 190 7.96 0.38 -7.29
C PHE A 190 8.95 -0.17 -8.31
N ARG A 191 10.25 0.08 -8.12
CA ARG A 191 11.29 -0.31 -9.08
C ARG A 191 12.29 -1.26 -8.44
N ARG A 192 12.60 -2.35 -9.12
CA ARG A 192 13.54 -3.36 -8.65
C ARG A 192 14.97 -3.01 -9.09
N GLY A 193 15.91 -3.04 -8.14
CA GLY A 193 17.34 -2.82 -8.39
C GLY A 193 17.78 -1.35 -8.41
N VAL A 194 19.09 -1.12 -8.58
CA VAL A 194 19.65 0.24 -8.63
C VAL A 194 19.07 0.95 -9.84
N VAL A 195 18.48 2.13 -9.61
CA VAL A 195 18.09 3.10 -10.65
C VAL A 195 19.34 3.40 -11.48
N SER A 196 19.56 2.61 -12.52
CA SER A 196 20.72 2.69 -13.40
C SER A 196 20.20 2.67 -14.82
N ASP A 197 19.92 3.88 -15.29
CA ASP A 197 20.11 4.29 -16.68
C ASP A 197 19.40 3.44 -17.75
N SER A 198 18.22 2.90 -17.43
CA SER A 198 17.22 2.70 -18.48
C SER A 198 16.79 4.09 -18.90
N GLY A 199 17.33 4.62 -20.02
CA GLY A 199 17.19 6.00 -20.52
C GLY A 199 15.78 6.57 -20.73
N THR A 200 14.78 6.04 -20.04
CA THR A 200 13.53 6.70 -19.67
C THR A 200 13.86 7.78 -18.65
N ALA A 201 13.73 9.04 -19.05
CA ALA A 201 13.91 10.17 -18.15
C ALA A 201 13.05 9.96 -16.89
N GLU A 202 13.68 10.03 -15.71
CA GLU A 202 12.96 10.02 -14.43
C GLU A 202 11.85 11.07 -14.48
N PRO A 203 10.58 10.70 -14.25
CA PRO A 203 9.52 11.68 -14.13
C PRO A 203 9.86 12.63 -12.98
N THR A 204 10.00 13.92 -13.29
CA THR A 204 10.42 14.97 -12.35
C THR A 204 9.53 15.09 -11.10
N ASP A 205 8.34 14.46 -11.11
CA ASP A 205 7.32 14.57 -10.07
C ASP A 205 7.30 13.41 -9.07
N LEU A 206 8.12 12.37 -9.26
CA LEU A 206 8.20 11.24 -8.33
C LEU A 206 9.22 11.48 -7.22
N VAL A 207 8.80 11.24 -5.98
CA VAL A 207 9.65 11.34 -4.78
C VAL A 207 9.86 9.94 -4.22
N GLU A 208 11.11 9.60 -3.88
CA GLU A 208 11.45 8.35 -3.19
C GLU A 208 10.81 8.34 -1.79
N VAL A 209 10.14 7.24 -1.46
CA VAL A 209 9.40 7.06 -0.20
C VAL A 209 10.19 6.15 0.75
N GLU A 210 10.39 4.89 0.35
CA GLU A 210 11.14 3.90 1.13
C GLU A 210 11.56 2.68 0.29
N GLN A 211 12.40 1.83 0.87
CA GLN A 211 12.77 0.53 0.30
C GLN A 211 11.83 -0.57 0.82
N VAL A 212 11.20 -1.30 -0.10
CA VAL A 212 10.29 -2.42 0.16
C VAL A 212 10.87 -3.70 -0.46
N GLY A 213 11.58 -4.50 0.34
CA GLY A 213 12.27 -5.69 -0.16
C GLY A 213 13.29 -5.34 -1.24
N ASP A 214 13.18 -5.97 -2.41
CA ASP A 214 14.02 -5.69 -3.59
C ASP A 214 13.60 -4.44 -4.38
N PHE A 215 12.50 -3.78 -3.99
CA PHE A 215 11.93 -2.63 -4.69
C PHE A 215 12.15 -1.32 -3.94
N THR A 216 12.49 -0.26 -4.65
CA THR A 216 12.44 1.12 -4.15
C THR A 216 11.09 1.72 -4.54
N ALA A 217 10.36 2.25 -3.57
CA ALA A 217 9.04 2.86 -3.76
C ALA A 217 9.19 4.37 -4.00
N PHE A 218 8.46 4.87 -5.00
CA PHE A 218 8.35 6.26 -5.39
C PHE A 218 6.88 6.66 -5.48
N GLY A 219 6.58 7.95 -5.34
CA GLY A 219 5.23 8.44 -5.56
C GLY A 219 5.11 9.92 -5.79
N THR A 220 3.97 10.34 -6.35
CA THR A 220 3.61 11.77 -6.49
C THR A 220 3.16 12.38 -5.17
N ASP A 221 2.63 11.57 -4.24
CA ASP A 221 2.35 11.92 -2.85
C ASP A 221 2.96 10.85 -1.93
N ALA A 222 4.08 11.20 -1.30
CA ALA A 222 4.80 10.30 -0.39
C ALA A 222 3.94 9.84 0.80
N GLY A 223 3.07 10.69 1.32
CA GLY A 223 2.22 10.36 2.46
C GLY A 223 1.07 9.42 2.10
N ALA A 224 0.57 9.49 0.87
CA ALA A 224 -0.39 8.51 0.35
C ALA A 224 0.29 7.16 0.08
N VAL A 225 1.47 7.16 -0.55
CA VAL A 225 2.21 5.93 -0.84
C VAL A 225 2.68 5.23 0.45
N GLN A 226 3.17 5.96 1.45
CA GLN A 226 3.54 5.38 2.73
C GLN A 226 2.36 4.69 3.44
N ARG A 227 1.14 5.20 3.29
CA ARG A 227 -0.08 4.57 3.83
C ARG A 227 -0.57 3.40 2.99
N LEU A 228 -0.27 3.38 1.70
CA LEU A 228 -0.54 2.27 0.80
C LEU A 228 0.34 1.06 1.14
N ILE A 229 1.59 1.28 1.54
CA ILE A 229 2.54 0.20 1.85
C ILE A 229 2.15 -0.48 3.17
N ASP A 230 1.25 -1.44 3.07
CA ASP A 230 0.82 -2.33 4.14
C ASP A 230 1.36 -3.76 3.92
N ILE A 231 0.94 -4.69 4.78
CA ILE A 231 1.34 -6.10 4.69
C ILE A 231 1.00 -6.74 3.34
N ARG A 232 -0.06 -6.28 2.64
CA ARG A 232 -0.47 -6.81 1.34
C ARG A 232 0.51 -6.37 0.26
N VAL A 233 0.91 -5.09 0.28
CA VAL A 233 1.91 -4.57 -0.67
C VAL A 233 3.26 -5.25 -0.46
N HIS A 234 3.72 -5.39 0.79
CA HIS A 234 4.92 -6.17 1.11
C HIS A 234 4.84 -7.60 0.57
N THR A 235 3.76 -8.31 0.90
CA THR A 235 3.56 -9.70 0.48
C THR A 235 3.54 -9.83 -1.04
N ALA A 236 2.85 -8.91 -1.74
CA ALA A 236 2.79 -8.93 -3.18
C ALA A 236 4.15 -8.68 -3.83
N LEU A 237 4.91 -7.69 -3.35
CA LEU A 237 6.23 -7.38 -3.89
C LEU A 237 7.26 -8.49 -3.60
N ASP A 238 7.15 -9.17 -2.45
CA ASP A 238 7.99 -10.33 -2.12
C ASP A 238 7.69 -11.54 -3.02
N LEU A 239 6.42 -11.74 -3.37
CA LEU A 239 5.98 -12.82 -4.26
C LEU A 239 6.16 -12.50 -5.75
N MET A 240 6.46 -11.25 -6.11
CA MET A 240 6.62 -10.85 -7.50
C MET A 240 7.79 -11.60 -8.17
N PRO A 241 7.56 -12.23 -9.34
CA PRO A 241 8.60 -12.95 -10.06
C PRO A 241 9.83 -12.09 -10.34
N SER A 242 11.02 -12.71 -10.29
CA SER A 242 12.29 -12.01 -10.51
C SER A 242 12.46 -11.26 -11.86
N PRO A 243 11.80 -11.64 -12.99
CA PRO A 243 11.84 -10.82 -14.20
C PRO A 243 11.10 -9.48 -14.08
N VAL A 244 10.24 -9.28 -13.07
CA VAL A 244 9.50 -8.02 -12.89
C VAL A 244 10.46 -6.92 -12.45
N THR A 245 10.61 -5.90 -13.28
CA THR A 245 11.58 -4.81 -13.06
C THR A 245 10.93 -3.56 -12.47
N ALA A 246 9.65 -3.31 -12.74
CA ALA A 246 8.89 -2.29 -12.04
C ALA A 246 7.40 -2.63 -11.99
N VAL A 247 6.73 -2.05 -11.01
CA VAL A 247 5.29 -2.15 -10.78
C VAL A 247 4.78 -0.76 -10.44
N TRP A 248 3.74 -0.28 -11.09
CA TRP A 248 3.19 1.04 -10.77
C TRP A 248 1.67 1.03 -10.76
N MET A 249 1.11 1.95 -9.99
CA MET A 249 -0.32 2.21 -9.90
C MET A 249 -0.59 3.58 -10.51
N GLU A 250 -1.45 3.62 -11.51
CA GLU A 250 -1.82 4.85 -12.21
C GLU A 250 -3.28 4.75 -12.64
N SER A 251 -4.03 5.85 -12.48
CA SER A 251 -5.46 5.86 -12.80
C SER A 251 -6.20 4.76 -12.03
N ASP A 252 -6.97 3.91 -12.71
CA ASP A 252 -7.64 2.74 -12.16
C ASP A 252 -6.90 1.42 -12.44
N TRP A 253 -5.60 1.48 -12.74
CA TRP A 253 -4.78 0.31 -13.09
C TRP A 253 -3.58 0.13 -12.15
N VAL A 254 -3.21 -1.13 -11.92
CA VAL A 254 -1.87 -1.53 -11.50
C VAL A 254 -1.20 -2.23 -12.66
N LEU A 255 0.04 -1.86 -12.97
CA LEU A 255 0.82 -2.44 -14.06
C LEU A 255 2.13 -2.98 -13.54
N ALA A 256 2.61 -4.06 -14.14
CA ALA A 256 3.94 -4.58 -13.91
C ALA A 256 4.64 -4.80 -15.25
N GLN A 257 5.85 -4.25 -15.36
CA GLN A 257 6.73 -4.48 -16.48
C GLN A 257 7.73 -5.59 -16.15
N THR A 258 8.07 -6.38 -17.17
CA THR A 258 9.07 -7.44 -17.07
C THR A 258 10.26 -7.15 -17.97
N ALA A 259 11.41 -7.69 -17.58
CA ALA A 259 12.57 -7.77 -18.44
C ALA A 259 12.26 -8.55 -19.72
N ARG A 260 13.04 -8.28 -20.77
CA ARG A 260 12.90 -9.00 -22.04
C ARG A 260 13.06 -10.50 -21.84
N GLY A 261 12.21 -11.27 -22.51
CA GLY A 261 12.26 -12.73 -22.48
C GLY A 261 11.45 -13.38 -21.36
N SER A 262 10.56 -12.63 -20.71
CA SER A 262 9.51 -13.17 -19.82
C SER A 262 8.68 -14.26 -20.51
N THR A 263 8.40 -15.34 -19.77
CA THR A 263 7.75 -16.58 -20.22
C THR A 263 6.34 -16.74 -19.66
N ALA A 264 5.59 -17.74 -20.14
CA ALA A 264 4.26 -18.05 -19.62
C ALA A 264 4.24 -18.34 -18.10
N GLU A 265 5.29 -18.98 -17.57
CA GLU A 265 5.44 -19.23 -16.12
C GLU A 265 5.58 -17.93 -15.33
N ASP A 266 6.30 -16.96 -15.88
CA ASP A 266 6.45 -15.64 -15.24
C ASP A 266 5.12 -14.88 -15.25
N TRP A 267 4.38 -14.91 -16.36
CA TRP A 267 3.05 -14.28 -16.46
C TRP A 267 2.08 -14.92 -15.48
N GLU A 268 2.16 -16.24 -15.32
CA GLU A 268 1.37 -16.98 -14.36
C GLU A 268 1.64 -16.53 -12.92
N GLY A 269 2.92 -16.47 -12.55
CA GLY A 269 3.35 -16.04 -11.23
C GLY A 269 3.00 -14.58 -10.89
N MET A 270 2.75 -13.74 -11.90
CA MET A 270 2.37 -12.33 -11.70
C MET A 270 0.91 -12.14 -11.30
N LEU A 271 0.00 -13.08 -11.62
CA LEU A 271 -1.43 -12.86 -11.48
C LEU A 271 -1.87 -12.61 -10.03
N ALA A 272 -1.47 -13.49 -9.10
CA ALA A 272 -1.88 -13.36 -7.70
C ALA A 272 -1.26 -12.12 -7.02
N PRO A 273 0.05 -11.82 -7.17
CA PRO A 273 0.64 -10.60 -6.64
C PRO A 273 0.02 -9.32 -7.21
N LEU A 274 -0.26 -9.27 -8.52
CA LEU A 274 -0.90 -8.10 -9.12
C LEU A 274 -2.33 -7.90 -8.62
N ALA A 275 -3.10 -8.97 -8.45
CA ALA A 275 -4.44 -8.86 -7.89
C ALA A 275 -4.41 -8.32 -6.45
N LEU A 276 -3.45 -8.79 -5.64
CA LEU A 276 -3.27 -8.30 -4.28
C LEU A 276 -2.88 -6.80 -4.25
N LEU A 277 -2.05 -6.36 -5.20
CA LEU A 277 -1.74 -4.93 -5.38
C LEU A 277 -2.94 -4.13 -5.89
N ALA A 278 -3.76 -4.69 -6.78
CA ALA A 278 -4.98 -4.05 -7.28
C ALA A 278 -5.98 -3.80 -6.14
N ASP A 279 -6.12 -4.75 -5.22
CA ASP A 279 -6.91 -4.60 -4.00
C ASP A 279 -6.29 -3.63 -2.98
N ALA A 280 -4.95 -3.59 -2.89
CA ALA A 280 -4.25 -2.63 -2.04
C ALA A 280 -4.40 -1.19 -2.55
N ALA A 281 -4.38 -0.99 -3.88
CA ALA A 281 -4.49 0.31 -4.54
C ALA A 281 -5.78 1.06 -4.20
N ARG A 282 -6.83 0.36 -3.74
CA ARG A 282 -8.10 0.99 -3.29
C ARG A 282 -7.95 1.87 -2.05
N VAL A 283 -6.82 1.80 -1.35
CA VAL A 283 -6.47 2.69 -0.23
C VAL A 283 -6.00 4.06 -0.73
N LEU A 284 -5.58 4.17 -1.99
CA LEU A 284 -5.18 5.44 -2.57
C LEU A 284 -6.35 6.44 -2.61
N PRO A 285 -6.08 7.75 -2.43
CA PRO A 285 -7.13 8.76 -2.51
C PRO A 285 -7.87 8.69 -3.85
N PRO A 286 -9.20 8.63 -3.87
CA PRO A 286 -9.94 8.58 -5.13
C PRO A 286 -9.71 9.88 -5.91
N ARG A 287 -9.69 9.80 -7.25
CA ARG A 287 -9.73 10.99 -8.11
C ARG A 287 -10.88 11.87 -7.68
N SER A 288 -10.66 13.19 -7.63
CA SER A 288 -11.52 14.21 -6.98
C SER A 288 -12.94 14.42 -7.59
N ARG A 289 -13.64 13.33 -7.95
CA ARG A 289 -15.04 13.23 -8.36
C ARG A 289 -15.82 12.13 -7.64
N SER A 290 -15.21 11.41 -6.69
CA SER A 290 -15.98 10.71 -5.66
C SER A 290 -16.40 11.74 -4.61
N GLY A 291 -17.45 12.50 -4.92
CA GLY A 291 -17.97 13.61 -4.13
C GLY A 291 -18.54 13.21 -2.77
N LEU A 292 -17.74 12.61 -1.90
CA LEU A 292 -17.98 12.68 -0.47
C LEU A 292 -17.44 14.02 0.02
N SER A 293 -18.11 15.11 -0.36
CA SER A 293 -18.02 16.31 0.45
C SER A 293 -18.54 15.91 1.81
N LEU A 294 -17.63 15.80 2.79
CA LEU A 294 -18.02 15.66 4.18
C LEU A 294 -18.80 16.93 4.52
N ARG A 295 -20.13 16.84 4.47
CA ARG A 295 -21.02 17.89 4.95
C ARG A 295 -20.93 17.86 6.46
N VAL A 296 -20.00 18.67 6.99
CA VAL A 296 -19.75 18.80 8.42
C VAL A 296 -21.04 19.13 9.16
N GLU A 297 -22.00 19.77 8.48
CA GLU A 297 -23.34 20.11 8.96
C GLU A 297 -24.24 18.88 9.21
N ASP A 298 -24.02 17.77 8.49
CA ASP A 298 -24.82 16.55 8.59
C ASP A 298 -24.30 15.60 9.69
N PHE A 299 -23.10 15.85 10.23
CA PHE A 299 -22.56 15.08 11.36
C PHE A 299 -23.18 15.56 12.66
N VAL A 300 -24.15 14.80 13.18
CA VAL A 300 -24.67 15.01 14.54
C VAL A 300 -23.55 14.66 15.53
N PRO A 301 -23.07 15.60 16.36
CA PRO A 301 -22.07 15.30 17.37
C PRO A 301 -22.57 14.19 18.30
N SER A 302 -21.76 13.15 18.51
CA SER A 302 -22.08 12.07 19.46
C SER A 302 -22.21 12.56 20.91
N ARG A 303 -21.78 13.81 21.17
CA ARG A 303 -21.99 14.54 22.42
C ARG A 303 -22.51 15.95 22.12
N ARG A 304 -23.61 16.34 22.77
CA ARG A 304 -24.08 17.74 22.75
C ARG A 304 -23.05 18.62 23.44
N MET A 305 -22.23 19.34 22.67
CA MET A 305 -21.47 20.46 23.21
C MET A 305 -22.43 21.63 23.44
N PRO A 306 -22.37 22.33 24.59
CA PRO A 306 -23.08 23.60 24.72
C PRO A 306 -22.59 24.54 23.63
N ALA A 307 -23.49 25.34 23.07
CA ALA A 307 -23.10 26.36 22.11
C ALA A 307 -21.97 27.19 22.71
N ALA A 308 -20.85 27.33 21.99
CA ALA A 308 -19.81 28.24 22.39
C ALA A 308 -20.48 29.61 22.65
N PRO A 309 -20.17 30.28 23.77
CA PRO A 309 -20.76 31.58 24.02
C PRO A 309 -20.51 32.45 22.80
N THR A 310 -21.56 33.04 22.23
CA THR A 310 -21.43 34.03 21.17
C THR A 310 -20.47 35.08 21.70
N ARG A 311 -19.22 35.02 21.24
CA ARG A 311 -18.29 36.11 21.43
C ARG A 311 -18.91 37.21 20.59
N GLU A 312 -19.62 38.13 21.23
CA GLU A 312 -20.02 39.36 20.58
C GLU A 312 -18.74 39.88 19.94
N LEU A 313 -18.76 39.95 18.60
CA LEU A 313 -17.73 40.63 17.85
C LEU A 313 -17.82 42.08 18.32
N VAL A 314 -17.05 42.40 19.35
CA VAL A 314 -16.79 43.77 19.76
C VAL A 314 -16.39 44.46 18.45
N PRO A 315 -17.12 45.52 18.03
CA PRO A 315 -16.75 46.23 16.82
C PRO A 315 -15.29 46.62 16.96
N PRO A 316 -14.48 46.53 15.88
CA PRO A 316 -13.09 46.94 15.96
C PRO A 316 -13.09 48.37 16.49
N ILE A 317 -12.59 48.54 17.72
CA ILE A 317 -12.32 49.84 18.28
C ILE A 317 -11.40 50.52 17.25
N PRO A 318 -11.70 51.74 16.79
CA PRO A 318 -10.79 52.47 15.91
C PRO A 318 -9.41 52.40 16.56
N GLU A 319 -8.42 51.85 15.85
CA GLU A 319 -7.05 51.85 16.33
C GLU A 319 -6.55 53.30 16.29
N GLU A 320 -6.86 54.03 17.35
CA GLU A 320 -5.94 55.03 17.86
C GLU A 320 -4.69 54.22 18.20
N HIS A 321 -3.66 54.36 17.37
CA HIS A 321 -2.30 53.93 17.67
C HIS A 321 -1.76 54.76 18.85
N GLU A 322 -2.40 54.70 20.00
CA GLU A 322 -1.70 54.88 21.25
C GLU A 322 -0.96 53.58 21.47
N ALA A 323 0.36 53.69 21.56
CA ALA A 323 1.25 52.58 21.90
C ALA A 323 0.60 51.82 23.05
N ARG A 324 0.07 50.61 22.76
CA ARG A 324 -0.38 49.69 23.79
C ARG A 324 0.77 49.64 24.78
N GLU A 325 0.56 50.18 25.99
CA GLU A 325 1.47 49.93 27.09
C GLU A 325 1.71 48.44 27.08
N ALA A 326 2.97 48.07 26.87
CA ALA A 326 3.39 46.69 26.84
C ALA A 326 2.78 46.05 28.08
N VAL A 327 1.86 45.11 27.87
CA VAL A 327 1.42 44.23 28.95
C VAL A 327 2.72 43.72 29.54
N ASP A 328 2.99 44.05 30.79
CA ASP A 328 4.20 43.64 31.50
C ASP A 328 4.10 42.13 31.67
N ILE A 329 4.50 41.41 30.62
CA ILE A 329 4.61 39.96 30.65
C ILE A 329 5.76 39.71 31.61
N PRO A 330 5.50 39.18 32.83
CA PRO A 330 6.56 38.95 33.77
C PRO A 330 7.64 38.11 33.08
N PRO A 331 8.92 38.51 33.15
CA PRO A 331 9.99 37.79 32.47
C PRO A 331 9.96 36.35 32.96
N VAL A 332 9.90 35.40 32.01
CA VAL A 332 10.00 33.98 32.30
C VAL A 332 11.43 33.71 32.79
N LEU A 333 11.64 33.86 34.09
CA LEU A 333 12.89 33.54 34.76
C LEU A 333 13.00 32.02 34.80
N ARG A 334 13.82 31.47 33.90
CA ARG A 334 14.24 30.07 34.04
C ARG A 334 15.22 30.03 35.21
N PRO A 335 14.99 29.19 36.23
CA PRO A 335 15.99 28.97 37.26
C PRO A 335 17.32 28.57 36.60
N GLU A 336 18.40 29.29 36.94
CA GLU A 336 19.73 29.09 36.36
C GLU A 336 20.29 27.69 36.70
N GLU A 337 19.80 27.11 37.80
CA GLU A 337 20.13 25.76 38.24
C GLU A 337 19.03 24.78 37.80
N PRO A 338 19.37 23.76 36.99
CA PRO A 338 18.41 22.75 36.58
C PRO A 338 17.82 22.03 37.80
N LEU A 339 16.49 22.00 37.92
CA LEU A 339 15.82 21.19 38.93
C LEU A 339 16.21 19.72 38.77
N GLU A 340 16.82 19.13 39.81
CA GLU A 340 17.15 17.71 39.83
C GLU A 340 15.89 16.86 39.85
N LEU A 341 15.49 16.37 38.68
CA LEU A 341 14.38 15.44 38.55
C LEU A 341 14.78 14.07 39.12
N PRO A 342 13.88 13.36 39.83
CA PRO A 342 14.14 12.01 40.27
C PRO A 342 14.33 11.10 39.06
N THR A 343 15.57 10.68 38.82
CA THR A 343 15.91 9.73 37.75
C THR A 343 15.99 8.31 38.31
N ARG A 344 15.65 7.32 37.48
CA ARG A 344 15.78 5.90 37.85
C ARG A 344 17.25 5.43 37.93
N HIS A 345 18.18 6.23 37.40
CA HIS A 345 19.60 5.90 37.30
C HIS A 345 20.38 6.13 38.61
N ALA A 346 19.88 6.97 39.53
CA ALA A 346 20.53 7.24 40.80
C ALA A 346 19.64 6.82 41.97
N ALA A 347 20.01 5.75 42.66
CA ALA A 347 19.35 5.34 43.89
C ALA A 347 19.65 6.36 45.00
N ARG A 348 18.70 7.26 45.28
CA ARG A 348 18.77 8.20 46.43
C ARG A 348 17.90 7.63 47.56
N GLY A 349 18.53 7.23 48.66
CA GLY A 349 17.82 6.78 49.86
C GLY A 349 17.13 7.96 50.56
N ARG A 350 15.79 7.99 50.56
CA ARG A 350 15.00 8.98 51.30
C ARG A 350 14.52 8.42 52.64
N GLY A 351 15.48 8.04 53.48
CA GLY A 351 15.23 7.49 54.81
C GLY A 351 15.49 6.00 54.92
N VAL A 352 15.53 5.53 56.18
CA VAL A 352 15.76 4.13 56.54
C VAL A 352 14.39 3.47 56.66
N VAL A 353 14.15 2.43 55.85
CA VAL A 353 12.98 1.55 56.02
C VAL A 353 13.42 0.38 56.88
N GLU A 354 12.74 0.16 58.00
CA GLU A 354 13.03 -0.99 58.86
C GLU A 354 12.74 -2.31 58.11
N PRO A 355 13.68 -3.27 58.11
CA PRO A 355 13.47 -4.54 57.42
C PRO A 355 12.39 -5.35 58.12
N ARG A 356 11.29 -5.61 57.42
CA ARG A 356 10.20 -6.50 57.86
C ARG A 356 9.94 -7.58 56.81
N SER A 357 9.47 -8.75 57.25
CA SER A 357 9.13 -9.86 56.36
C SER A 357 7.97 -9.48 55.45
N ILE A 358 8.25 -9.33 54.15
CA ILE A 358 7.23 -9.11 53.11
C ILE A 358 6.92 -10.49 52.50
N GLY A 359 5.66 -10.89 52.51
CA GLY A 359 5.21 -12.17 51.93
C GLY A 359 4.77 -13.23 52.95
N GLY A 360 4.70 -12.90 54.24
CA GLY A 360 3.85 -13.65 55.17
C GLY A 360 2.41 -13.26 54.91
N ASP A 361 1.58 -14.20 54.46
CA ASP A 361 0.13 -14.02 54.32
C ASP A 361 -0.49 -13.97 55.73
N GLU A 362 -0.31 -12.83 56.41
CA GLU A 362 -0.94 -12.52 57.69
C GLU A 362 -2.23 -11.72 57.44
N ILE A 363 -3.05 -12.19 56.49
CA ILE A 363 -4.41 -11.70 56.35
C ILE A 363 -5.24 -12.43 57.41
N ASP A 364 -5.69 -11.68 58.41
CA ASP A 364 -6.64 -12.18 59.40
C ASP A 364 -7.91 -12.70 58.70
N PRO A 365 -8.49 -13.83 59.16
CA PRO A 365 -9.70 -14.37 58.56
C PRO A 365 -10.84 -13.34 58.59
N ILE A 366 -11.37 -13.05 57.40
CA ILE A 366 -12.43 -12.04 57.14
C ILE A 366 -13.70 -12.28 57.97
N ALA A 367 -13.90 -13.49 58.50
CA ALA A 367 -15.12 -13.90 59.19
C ALA A 367 -15.23 -13.45 60.66
N ASP A 368 -14.13 -13.07 61.31
CA ASP A 368 -14.12 -12.81 62.76
C ASP A 368 -14.51 -11.37 63.15
N GLY A 369 -14.76 -10.49 62.17
CA GLY A 369 -15.29 -9.14 62.40
C GLY A 369 -14.37 -8.21 63.21
N ALA A 370 -13.11 -8.60 63.41
CA ALA A 370 -12.11 -7.76 64.05
C ALA A 370 -11.78 -6.55 63.17
N PRO A 371 -11.56 -5.35 63.74
CA PRO A 371 -11.20 -4.18 62.96
C PRO A 371 -9.85 -4.40 62.27
N ILE A 372 -9.84 -4.27 60.94
CA ILE A 372 -8.62 -4.37 60.13
C ILE A 372 -7.67 -3.25 60.57
N ALA A 373 -6.54 -3.61 61.17
CA ALA A 373 -5.50 -2.65 61.47
C ALA A 373 -4.82 -2.23 60.15
N HIS A 374 -5.14 -1.04 59.66
CA HIS A 374 -4.42 -0.46 58.53
C HIS A 374 -3.04 0.00 58.99
N ASP A 375 -2.01 -0.76 58.62
CA ASP A 375 -0.64 -0.29 58.75
C ASP A 375 -0.30 0.65 57.58
N ASP A 376 -0.36 1.96 57.84
CA ASP A 376 -0.02 3.00 56.85
C ASP A 376 1.49 3.22 56.71
N SER A 377 2.33 2.44 57.40
CA SER A 377 3.80 2.54 57.35
C SER A 377 4.40 2.28 55.95
N ILE A 378 3.65 1.62 55.06
CA ILE A 378 4.05 1.32 53.68
C ILE A 378 3.73 2.48 52.71
N ARG A 379 2.89 3.42 53.14
CA ARG A 379 2.53 4.56 52.33
C ARG A 379 3.54 5.66 52.59
N VAL A 380 4.19 6.14 51.52
CA VAL A 380 4.94 7.39 51.59
C VAL A 380 3.92 8.51 51.79
N LEU A 381 3.72 8.90 53.05
CA LEU A 381 2.96 10.10 53.38
C LEU A 381 3.70 11.29 52.77
N ARG A 382 3.04 12.00 51.86
CA ARG A 382 3.57 13.28 51.36
C ARG A 382 3.60 14.23 52.54
N THR A 383 4.79 14.52 53.06
CA THR A 383 4.99 15.59 54.04
C THR A 383 4.68 16.91 53.33
N THR A 384 3.54 17.51 53.65
CA THR A 384 3.12 18.84 53.18
C THR A 384 3.88 19.97 53.88
N GLU A 385 5.01 19.67 54.52
CA GLU A 385 5.83 20.63 55.28
C GLU A 385 6.41 21.73 54.37
N ALA A 386 6.58 21.44 53.08
CA ALA A 386 6.82 22.46 52.07
C ALA A 386 5.48 22.91 51.47
N ARG A 387 5.16 24.20 51.62
CA ARG A 387 4.05 24.84 50.89
C ARG A 387 4.21 24.55 49.39
N PRO A 388 3.14 24.23 48.66
CA PRO A 388 3.21 24.06 47.22
C PRO A 388 3.72 25.36 46.57
N THR A 389 4.89 25.31 45.95
CA THR A 389 5.52 26.46 45.28
C THR A 389 4.76 26.94 44.03
N ILE A 390 3.65 26.28 43.69
CA ILE A 390 2.76 26.63 42.59
C ILE A 390 1.74 27.73 42.97
N PHE A 391 1.59 28.03 44.26
CA PHE A 391 0.66 29.04 44.79
C PHE A 391 1.38 30.12 45.63
N ASP A 392 2.67 30.35 45.38
CA ASP A 392 3.41 31.43 46.03
C ASP A 392 3.05 32.76 45.36
N ASP A 393 1.79 33.18 45.54
CA ASP A 393 1.36 34.54 45.24
C ASP A 393 1.95 35.43 46.33
N GLY A 394 2.94 36.24 45.95
CA GLY A 394 3.76 37.02 46.86
C GLY A 394 2.95 37.79 47.90
N GLU A 395 3.09 37.42 49.17
CA GLU A 395 2.75 38.30 50.28
C GLU A 395 3.71 39.49 50.24
N ALA A 396 3.22 40.59 49.65
CA ALA A 396 3.76 41.91 49.91
C ALA A 396 3.80 42.10 51.43
N ALA A 397 5.00 42.34 51.94
CA ALA A 397 5.25 42.71 53.31
C ALA A 397 4.34 43.87 53.71
N ASP A 398 3.34 43.58 54.55
CA ASP A 398 2.58 44.61 55.24
C ASP A 398 3.41 45.01 56.47
N GLU A 399 4.17 46.10 56.34
CA GLU A 399 4.85 46.77 57.44
C GLU A 399 3.82 47.26 58.47
N ARG A 400 3.91 46.73 59.70
CA ARG A 400 3.58 47.48 60.93
C ARG A 400 4.57 47.18 62.03
#